data_AF-A0A2P2KS14-F1
#
_entry.id   AF-A0A2P2KS14-F1
#
_cell.length_a   1.000
_cell.length_b   1.000
_cell.length_c   1.000
_cell.angle_alpha   90.00
_cell.angle_beta   90.00
_cell.angle_gamma   90.00
#
_symmetry.space_group_name_H-M   'P 1'
#
loop_
_entity.id
_entity.type
_entity.pdbx_description
1 polymer ?
#
loop_
_entity_poly.entity_id
_entity_poly.type
_entity_poly.pdbx_seq_one_letter_code
_entity_poly.pdbx_strand_id
1 'polypeptide(L)'
;MLTYGFPLAIIGMALKYAELKPVPCLTYSNAQTLRETCATPILKQVRNDVTRYRYGDEQHLDEALKRIFQYGQGGGIPRRSAPVLQMIREEVTEDGKYCLVLVFEAKALQLSDFEQRQAKFASFFGPDITAEVGKKADNLYEVKLVSNLNARATSS
;
A
#
# COMPACT_ATOMS: atom_id res chain seq x y z
N MET A 1 25.39 53.51 19.69
CA MET A 1 24.17 52.75 19.33
C MET A 1 24.57 51.64 18.38
N LEU A 2 24.79 50.43 18.89
CA LEU A 2 24.88 49.20 18.07
C LEU A 2 23.54 48.49 18.21
N THR A 3 22.68 48.62 17.21
CA THR A 3 21.37 48.00 17.19
C THR A 3 21.42 46.68 16.42
N TYR A 4 20.83 45.66 17.03
CA TYR A 4 20.45 44.36 16.46
C TYR A 4 21.56 43.36 16.18
N GLY A 5 21.96 42.67 17.27
CA GLY A 5 22.35 41.27 17.20
C GLY A 5 21.18 40.44 16.67
N PHE A 6 21.49 39.58 15.72
CA PHE A 6 20.64 38.54 15.15
C PHE A 6 20.44 37.42 16.17
N PRO A 7 19.19 37.08 16.54
CA PRO A 7 18.90 35.76 17.01
C PRO A 7 17.91 35.14 16.02
N LEU A 8 18.38 34.53 14.92
CA LEU A 8 17.60 33.42 14.35
C LEU A 8 17.69 32.25 15.33
N ALA A 9 16.94 32.35 16.42
CA ALA A 9 16.44 31.21 17.14
C ALA A 9 15.23 30.65 16.35
N ILE A 10 15.48 30.12 15.15
CA ILE A 10 14.53 29.27 14.42
C ILE A 10 15.24 27.97 14.07
N ILE A 11 15.74 27.29 15.09
CA ILE A 11 16.15 25.88 14.99
C ILE A 11 15.52 25.19 16.19
N GLY A 12 14.23 24.89 16.07
CA GLY A 12 13.48 24.33 17.20
C GLY A 12 12.12 23.72 16.86
N MET A 13 11.80 23.48 15.58
CA MET A 13 10.55 22.81 15.22
C MET A 13 10.63 22.14 13.83
N ALA A 14 11.49 21.14 13.67
CA ALA A 14 11.62 20.41 12.40
C ALA A 14 11.27 18.91 12.47
N LEU A 15 10.69 18.42 13.58
CA LEU A 15 10.42 16.98 13.77
C LEU A 15 8.94 16.68 14.05
N LYS A 16 8.04 17.49 13.50
CA LYS A 16 6.58 17.21 13.52
C LYS A 16 6.04 16.91 12.12
N TYR A 17 6.83 16.22 11.28
CA TYR A 17 6.56 16.14 9.84
C TYR A 17 6.55 14.74 9.22
N ALA A 18 6.36 13.67 9.98
CA ALA A 18 6.18 12.35 9.36
C ALA A 18 5.36 11.35 10.19
N GLU A 19 4.44 11.80 11.05
CA GLU A 19 3.49 10.87 11.66
C GLU A 19 2.37 10.57 10.66
N LEU A 20 2.57 9.53 9.85
CA LEU A 20 1.47 8.97 9.06
C LEU A 20 0.57 8.16 10.00
N LYS A 21 -0.71 8.56 10.07
CA LYS A 21 -1.70 7.82 10.85
C LYS A 21 -1.82 6.40 10.32
N PRO A 22 -1.93 5.38 11.19
CA PRO A 22 -2.12 4.01 10.76
C PRO A 22 -3.38 3.92 9.91
N VAL A 23 -3.26 3.20 8.79
CA VAL A 23 -4.35 3.02 7.85
C VAL A 23 -5.33 2.00 8.44
N PRO A 24 -6.64 2.28 8.47
CA PRO A 24 -7.62 1.35 9.02
C PRO A 24 -7.58 0.01 8.26
N CYS A 25 -7.50 -1.08 9.03
CA CYS A 25 -7.49 -2.45 8.53
C CYS A 25 -8.78 -3.15 8.94
N LEU A 26 -9.61 -3.53 7.96
CA LEU A 26 -10.79 -4.36 8.20
C LEU A 26 -10.44 -5.81 7.92
N THR A 27 -10.42 -6.64 8.97
CA THR A 27 -10.15 -8.08 8.86
C THR A 27 -11.45 -8.84 9.06
N TYR A 28 -11.91 -9.57 8.06
CA TYR A 28 -13.06 -10.48 8.23
C TYR A 28 -12.62 -11.74 8.99
N SER A 29 -13.50 -12.31 9.82
CA SER A 29 -13.21 -13.47 10.67
C SER A 29 -12.65 -14.66 9.88
N ASN A 30 -13.20 -14.92 8.70
CA ASN A 30 -12.78 -16.03 7.83
C ASN A 30 -11.39 -15.80 7.23
N ALA A 31 -11.01 -14.54 6.98
CA ALA A 31 -9.69 -14.17 6.49
C ALA A 31 -8.62 -14.29 7.58
N GLN A 32 -8.98 -14.09 8.85
CA GLN A 32 -8.05 -14.19 9.97
C GLN A 32 -7.44 -15.60 10.09
N THR A 33 -8.26 -16.65 9.95
CA THR A 33 -7.80 -18.05 10.00
C THR A 33 -6.90 -18.39 8.80
N LEU A 34 -7.27 -17.94 7.60
CA LEU A 34 -6.48 -18.18 6.38
C LEU A 34 -5.17 -17.40 6.34
N ARG A 35 -5.05 -16.29 7.08
CA ARG A 35 -3.79 -15.56 7.17
C ARG A 35 -2.67 -16.39 7.76
N GLU A 36 -2.96 -17.21 8.75
CA GLU A 36 -1.93 -17.98 9.45
C GLU A 36 -1.34 -19.05 8.54
N THR A 37 -2.19 -19.69 7.73
CA THR A 37 -1.85 -20.83 6.87
C THR A 37 -1.50 -20.47 5.43
N CYS A 38 -2.09 -19.41 4.86
CA CYS A 38 -2.03 -19.11 3.43
C CYS A 38 -1.46 -17.73 3.06
N ALA A 39 -1.22 -16.83 4.01
CA ALA A 39 -0.61 -15.55 3.68
C ALA A 39 0.89 -15.70 3.41
N THR A 40 1.32 -15.25 2.23
CA THR A 40 2.74 -15.15 1.87
C THR A 40 3.47 -14.19 2.84
N PRO A 41 4.80 -14.36 3.05
CA PRO A 41 5.58 -13.48 3.91
C PRO A 41 5.45 -12.00 3.53
N ILE A 42 5.39 -11.70 2.24
CA ILE A 42 5.23 -10.34 1.70
C ILE A 42 3.84 -9.76 2.00
N LEU A 43 2.75 -10.55 1.97
CA LEU A 43 1.42 -10.05 2.36
C LEU A 43 1.34 -9.76 3.87
N LYS A 44 1.99 -10.60 4.69
CA LYS A 44 2.15 -10.35 6.13
C LYS A 44 2.97 -9.07 6.36
N GLN A 45 4.02 -8.86 5.58
CA GLN A 45 4.85 -7.65 5.63
C GLN A 45 4.06 -6.40 5.23
N VAL A 46 3.35 -6.41 4.09
CA VAL A 46 2.53 -5.27 3.62
C VAL A 46 1.49 -4.88 4.66
N ARG A 47 0.80 -5.87 5.25
CA ARG A 47 -0.14 -5.62 6.34
C ARG A 47 0.56 -4.92 7.51
N ASN A 48 1.64 -5.50 8.03
CA ASN A 48 2.36 -4.94 9.16
C ASN A 48 2.90 -3.53 8.88
N ASP A 49 3.39 -3.27 7.67
CA ASP A 49 3.90 -1.96 7.22
C ASP A 49 2.80 -0.89 7.10
N VAL A 50 1.53 -1.30 6.98
CA VAL A 50 0.39 -0.40 6.82
C VAL A 50 -0.40 -0.22 8.12
N THR A 51 -0.44 -1.23 8.98
CA THR A 51 -1.20 -1.20 10.25
C THR A 51 -0.42 -0.66 11.45
N ARG A 52 0.90 -0.49 11.34
CA ARG A 52 1.73 0.13 12.39
C ARG A 52 1.84 1.65 12.22
N TYR A 53 2.00 2.37 13.32
CA TYR A 53 2.40 3.79 13.27
C TYR A 53 3.74 3.88 12.54
N ARG A 54 3.79 4.66 11.45
CA ARG A 54 5.03 4.89 10.70
C ARG A 54 5.78 6.06 11.34
N TYR A 55 7.01 5.82 11.76
CA TYR A 55 7.93 6.85 12.27
C TYR A 55 9.16 6.91 11.35
N GLY A 56 9.40 8.04 10.69
CA GLY A 56 10.56 8.19 9.78
C GLY A 56 10.47 7.35 8.50
N ASP A 57 11.58 7.27 7.74
CA ASP A 57 11.79 6.74 6.37
C ASP A 57 11.33 5.28 6.08
N GLU A 58 10.51 4.65 6.92
CA GLU A 58 9.87 3.35 6.66
C GLU A 58 8.73 3.50 5.63
N GLN A 59 9.10 3.83 4.39
CA GLN A 59 8.23 4.02 3.24
C GLN A 59 8.14 2.78 2.34
N HIS A 60 8.19 1.56 2.88
CA HIS A 60 8.24 0.34 2.04
C HIS A 60 7.11 0.26 1.00
N LEU A 61 5.88 0.62 1.37
CA LEU A 61 4.77 0.66 0.41
C LEU A 61 4.84 1.86 -0.54
N ASP A 62 5.23 3.04 -0.07
CA ASP A 62 5.31 4.23 -0.92
C ASP A 62 6.44 4.08 -1.95
N GLU A 63 7.54 3.44 -1.58
CA GLU A 63 8.60 3.04 -2.50
C GLU A 63 8.13 2.00 -3.53
N ALA A 64 7.33 1.03 -3.09
CA ALA A 64 6.70 0.06 -3.98
C ALA A 64 5.81 0.76 -5.01
N LEU A 65 4.93 1.65 -4.55
CA LEU A 65 4.03 2.41 -5.42
C LEU A 65 4.84 3.32 -6.36
N LYS A 66 5.89 3.97 -5.87
CA LYS A 66 6.79 4.78 -6.71
C LYS A 66 7.43 3.96 -7.83
N ARG A 67 7.81 2.71 -7.58
CA ARG A 67 8.35 1.78 -8.59
C ARG A 67 7.27 1.27 -9.55
N ILE A 68 6.09 0.90 -9.05
CA ILE A 68 4.97 0.37 -9.86
C ILE A 68 4.42 1.45 -10.80
N PHE A 69 4.19 2.65 -10.27
CA PHE A 69 3.63 3.78 -11.00
C PHE A 69 4.66 4.69 -11.67
N GLN A 70 5.95 4.46 -11.41
CA GLN A 70 7.08 5.16 -12.05
C GLN A 70 6.96 6.69 -11.93
N TYR A 71 6.79 7.19 -10.70
CA TYR A 71 6.41 8.59 -10.49
C TYR A 71 7.39 9.59 -11.11
N GLY A 72 6.88 10.43 -12.03
CA GLY A 72 7.66 11.45 -12.72
C GLY A 72 8.66 10.90 -13.74
N GLN A 73 8.52 9.64 -14.16
CA GLN A 73 9.29 9.04 -15.26
C GLN A 73 8.43 8.94 -16.54
N GLY A 74 9.07 8.84 -17.71
CA GLY A 74 8.36 8.67 -18.98
C GLY A 74 7.55 7.36 -19.01
N GLY A 75 6.23 7.45 -19.21
CA GLY A 75 5.29 6.31 -19.13
C GLY A 75 4.70 6.06 -17.74
N GLY A 76 5.15 6.80 -16.72
CA GLY A 76 4.57 6.78 -15.37
C GLY A 76 3.53 7.87 -15.14
N ILE A 77 3.10 8.03 -13.90
CA ILE A 77 2.18 9.11 -13.50
C ILE A 77 2.93 10.29 -12.86
N PRO A 78 2.38 11.51 -12.89
CA PRO A 78 2.94 12.65 -12.17
C PRO A 78 2.99 12.40 -10.65
N ARG A 79 4.04 12.86 -9.97
CA ARG A 79 4.16 12.74 -8.49
C ARG A 79 2.97 13.33 -7.73
N ARG A 80 2.41 14.44 -8.22
CA ARG A 80 1.22 15.09 -7.64
C ARG A 80 -0.07 14.27 -7.77
N SER A 81 -0.08 13.29 -8.67
CA SER A 81 -1.21 12.41 -8.94
C SER A 81 -1.06 11.05 -8.27
N ALA A 82 -0.09 10.91 -7.35
CA ALA A 82 0.15 9.65 -6.65
C ALA A 82 -1.11 9.20 -5.89
N PRO A 83 -1.52 7.93 -6.04
CA PRO A 83 -2.61 7.37 -5.26
C PRO A 83 -2.24 7.33 -3.78
N VAL A 84 -3.19 7.67 -2.91
CA VAL A 84 -3.01 7.63 -1.46
C VAL A 84 -3.74 6.41 -0.91
N LEU A 85 -3.05 5.56 -0.14
CA LEU A 85 -3.70 4.42 0.50
C LEU A 85 -4.61 4.91 1.63
N GLN A 86 -5.90 4.63 1.51
CA GLN A 86 -6.91 5.04 2.50
C GLN A 86 -7.27 3.95 3.50
N MET A 87 -7.32 2.69 3.06
CA MET A 87 -7.65 1.56 3.91
C MET A 87 -7.11 0.26 3.34
N ILE A 88 -6.98 -0.76 4.20
CA ILE A 88 -6.75 -2.14 3.77
C ILE A 88 -7.87 -3.04 4.28
N ARG A 89 -8.17 -4.11 3.54
CA ARG A 89 -9.11 -5.14 3.95
C ARG A 89 -8.49 -6.51 3.75
N GLU A 90 -8.67 -7.40 4.71
CA GLU A 90 -8.31 -8.81 4.58
C GLU A 90 -9.60 -9.58 4.30
N GLU A 91 -9.71 -10.12 3.08
CA GLU A 91 -10.86 -10.83 2.55
C GLU A 91 -10.47 -12.26 2.13
N VAL A 92 -11.47 -13.09 1.86
CA VAL A 92 -11.30 -14.41 1.28
C VAL A 92 -11.93 -14.38 -0.10
N THR A 93 -11.20 -14.80 -1.13
CA THR A 93 -11.77 -14.90 -2.48
C THR A 93 -12.86 -15.97 -2.52
N GLU A 94 -13.67 -15.97 -3.58
CA GLU A 94 -14.68 -17.02 -3.82
C GLU A 94 -14.04 -18.42 -3.87
N ASP A 95 -12.78 -18.51 -4.31
CA ASP A 95 -11.98 -19.74 -4.32
C ASP A 95 -11.41 -20.15 -2.96
N GLY A 96 -11.74 -19.43 -1.88
CA GLY A 96 -11.25 -19.73 -0.53
C GLY A 96 -9.79 -19.32 -0.29
N LYS A 97 -9.21 -18.45 -1.13
CA LYS A 97 -7.83 -17.99 -0.98
C LYS A 97 -7.75 -16.71 -0.16
N TYR A 98 -6.65 -16.54 0.57
CA TYR A 98 -6.39 -15.31 1.31
C TYR A 98 -6.17 -14.14 0.34
N CYS A 99 -6.89 -13.04 0.56
CA CYS A 99 -6.83 -11.83 -0.26
C CYS A 99 -6.59 -10.59 0.60
N LEU A 100 -5.62 -9.78 0.20
CA LEU A 100 -5.37 -8.47 0.80
C LEU A 100 -5.80 -7.37 -0.18
N VAL A 101 -6.84 -6.62 0.18
CA VAL A 101 -7.38 -5.54 -0.64
C VAL A 101 -6.84 -4.20 -0.15
N LEU A 102 -6.11 -3.52 -1.02
CA LEU A 102 -5.59 -2.17 -0.81
C LEU A 102 -6.53 -1.17 -1.47
N VAL A 103 -7.09 -0.22 -0.71
CA VAL A 103 -7.99 0.80 -1.25
C VAL A 103 -7.25 2.13 -1.35
N PHE A 104 -7.14 2.63 -2.57
CA PHE A 104 -6.44 3.85 -2.92
C PHE A 104 -7.43 4.95 -3.31
N GLU A 105 -7.17 6.17 -2.84
CA GLU A 105 -7.78 7.38 -3.38
C GLU A 105 -6.86 8.03 -4.41
N ALA A 106 -7.38 8.26 -5.62
CA ALA A 106 -6.68 8.95 -6.69
C ALA A 106 -7.66 9.80 -7.50
N LYS A 107 -7.61 11.13 -7.33
CA LYS A 107 -8.49 12.07 -8.03
C LYS A 107 -8.10 12.35 -9.48
N ALA A 108 -6.85 12.09 -9.81
CA ALA A 108 -6.26 12.43 -11.09
C ALA A 108 -5.94 11.19 -11.95
N LEU A 109 -6.33 10.00 -11.49
CA LEU A 109 -6.11 8.73 -12.19
C LEU A 109 -7.44 8.10 -12.55
N GLN A 110 -7.42 7.25 -13.57
CA GLN A 110 -8.57 6.43 -13.97
C GLN A 110 -8.32 4.96 -13.66
N LEU A 111 -9.36 4.12 -13.77
CA LEU A 111 -9.23 2.68 -13.54
C LEU A 111 -8.18 2.06 -14.48
N SER A 112 -8.14 2.52 -15.73
CA SER A 112 -7.17 2.08 -16.75
C SER A 112 -5.72 2.31 -16.32
N ASP A 113 -5.42 3.35 -15.55
CA ASP A 113 -4.07 3.58 -15.01
C ASP A 113 -3.64 2.47 -14.05
N PHE A 114 -4.58 1.90 -13.30
CA PHE A 114 -4.32 0.78 -12.41
C PHE A 114 -4.26 -0.54 -13.19
N GLU A 115 -5.17 -0.76 -14.15
CA GLU A 115 -5.22 -1.97 -14.98
C GLU A 115 -3.93 -2.17 -15.78
N GLN A 116 -3.42 -1.12 -16.41
CA GLN A 116 -2.14 -1.17 -17.14
C GLN A 116 -0.95 -1.55 -16.26
N ARG A 117 -1.08 -1.40 -14.93
CA ARG A 117 -0.05 -1.65 -13.94
C ARG A 117 -0.33 -2.89 -13.10
N GLN A 118 -1.45 -3.58 -13.33
CA GLN A 118 -1.85 -4.80 -12.61
C GLN A 118 -0.77 -5.88 -12.65
N ALA A 119 -0.18 -6.12 -13.81
CA ALA A 119 0.93 -7.08 -13.94
C ALA A 119 2.15 -6.66 -13.10
N LYS A 120 2.46 -5.37 -13.00
CA LYS A 120 3.54 -4.85 -12.15
C LYS A 120 3.23 -5.02 -10.68
N PHE A 121 1.96 -4.84 -10.25
CA PHE A 121 1.55 -5.16 -8.88
C PHE A 121 1.85 -6.62 -8.56
N ALA A 122 1.40 -7.56 -9.40
CA ALA A 122 1.67 -8.99 -9.20
C ALA A 122 3.17 -9.29 -9.11
N SER A 123 3.97 -8.82 -10.08
CA SER A 123 5.43 -9.07 -10.09
C SER A 123 6.18 -8.39 -8.94
N PHE A 124 5.74 -7.22 -8.49
CA PHE A 124 6.40 -6.48 -7.41
C PHE A 124 6.21 -7.15 -6.05
N PHE A 125 4.99 -7.59 -5.76
CA PHE A 125 4.69 -8.28 -4.51
C PHE A 125 5.22 -9.71 -4.48
N GLY A 126 5.68 -10.25 -5.60
CA GLY A 126 6.46 -11.48 -5.65
C GLY A 126 5.70 -12.69 -6.18
N PRO A 127 6.35 -13.87 -6.22
CA PRO A 127 5.75 -15.08 -6.73
C PRO A 127 4.55 -15.50 -5.88
N ASP A 128 3.64 -16.28 -6.48
CA ASP A 128 2.44 -16.80 -5.83
C ASP A 128 1.44 -15.71 -5.39
N ILE A 129 1.47 -14.55 -6.04
CA ILE A 129 0.49 -13.48 -5.86
C ILE A 129 -0.14 -13.11 -7.19
N THR A 130 -1.47 -13.12 -7.22
CA THR A 130 -2.25 -12.52 -8.31
C THR A 130 -2.72 -11.16 -7.85
N ALA A 131 -2.53 -10.13 -8.68
CA ALA A 131 -3.11 -8.82 -8.46
C ALA A 131 -4.35 -8.65 -9.34
N GLU A 132 -5.44 -8.16 -8.76
CA GLU A 132 -6.65 -7.72 -9.47
C GLU A 132 -6.92 -6.27 -9.11
N VAL A 133 -7.41 -5.49 -10.07
CA VAL A 133 -7.75 -4.08 -9.83
C VAL A 133 -9.24 -3.87 -10.06
N GLY A 134 -9.85 -3.00 -9.28
CA GLY A 134 -11.25 -2.67 -9.36
C GLY A 134 -11.52 -1.20 -9.02
N LYS A 135 -12.67 -0.69 -9.44
CA LYS A 135 -13.16 0.63 -9.02
C LYS A 135 -14.20 0.41 -7.91
N LYS A 136 -13.96 1.01 -6.74
CA LYS A 136 -14.90 0.95 -5.60
C LYS A 136 -15.90 2.10 -5.64
N ALA A 137 -15.44 3.32 -5.91
CA ALA A 137 -16.26 4.52 -6.02
C ALA A 137 -15.53 5.58 -6.85
N ASP A 138 -16.07 6.79 -6.95
CA ASP A 138 -15.38 7.87 -7.64
C ASP A 138 -14.08 8.25 -6.94
N ASN A 139 -12.99 8.22 -7.71
CA ASN A 139 -11.62 8.41 -7.25
C ASN A 139 -11.15 7.34 -6.23
N LEU A 140 -11.91 6.28 -5.97
CA LEU A 140 -11.52 5.18 -5.08
C LEU A 140 -11.32 3.90 -5.88
N TYR A 141 -10.09 3.41 -5.88
CA TYR A 141 -9.65 2.22 -6.58
C TYR A 141 -9.23 1.16 -5.57
N GLU A 142 -9.48 -0.10 -5.88
CA GLU A 142 -9.06 -1.23 -5.07
C GLU A 142 -8.08 -2.10 -5.85
N VAL A 143 -7.02 -2.53 -5.16
CA VAL A 143 -6.05 -3.50 -5.67
C VAL A 143 -6.10 -4.70 -4.74
N LYS A 144 -6.60 -5.83 -5.23
CA LYS A 144 -6.70 -7.09 -4.52
C LYS A 144 -5.45 -7.91 -4.80
N LEU A 145 -4.71 -8.24 -3.75
CA LEU A 145 -3.56 -9.12 -3.81
C LEU A 145 -3.98 -10.49 -3.28
N VAL A 146 -4.22 -11.43 -4.19
CA VAL A 146 -4.68 -12.79 -3.90
C VAL A 146 -3.46 -13.70 -3.77
N SER A 147 -3.36 -14.38 -2.62
CA SER A 147 -2.35 -15.42 -2.40
C SER A 147 -2.72 -16.68 -3.19
N ASN A 148 -1.83 -17.14 -4.07
CA ASN A 148 -1.97 -18.43 -4.75
C ASN A 148 -1.46 -19.61 -3.94
N LEU A 149 -0.99 -19.38 -2.70
CA LEU A 149 -0.68 -20.46 -1.77
C LEU A 149 -1.98 -21.17 -1.36
N ASN A 150 -2.20 -22.36 -1.90
CA ASN A 150 -3.23 -23.26 -1.39
C ASN A 150 -2.80 -23.82 -0.03
N ALA A 151 -3.73 -23.90 0.92
CA ALA A 151 -3.55 -24.57 2.22
C ALA A 151 -3.15 -26.07 2.10
N ARG A 152 -3.09 -26.62 0.88
CA ARG A 152 -2.86 -28.04 0.57
C ARG A 152 -1.41 -28.39 0.19
N ALA A 153 -0.47 -27.44 0.22
CA ALA A 153 0.90 -27.66 -0.24
C ALA A 153 1.91 -28.03 0.88
N THR A 154 1.45 -28.51 2.05
CA THR A 154 2.31 -29.19 3.03
C THR A 154 1.96 -30.67 3.08
N SER A 155 2.28 -31.39 2.01
CA SER A 155 2.43 -32.84 2.05
C SER A 155 3.37 -33.27 0.92
N SER A 156 4.68 -33.20 1.18
CA SER A 156 5.73 -33.92 0.44
C SER A 156 6.91 -34.13 1.37
#